data_AF-A0A3M1UEX7-F1
#
_entry.id   AF-A0A3M1UEX7-F1
#
_cell.length_a   1.000
_cell.length_b   1.000
_cell.length_c   1.000
_cell.angle_alpha   90.00
_cell.angle_beta   90.00
_cell.angle_gamma   90.00
#
_symmetry.space_group_name_H-M   'P 1'
#
loop_
_entity.id
_entity.type
_entity.pdbx_description
1 polymer ?
#
loop_
_entity_poly.entity_id
_entity_poly.type
_entity_poly.pdbx_seq_one_letter_code
_entity_poly.pdbx_strand_id
1 'polypeptide(L)'
;MKTLKQAFFQHAAKQHEVLELALCKQQEGYFLRKRQGRVCGQLQEMKWEVGQDQARAITAFEAEIASIGAQGFVPGTQPGASAVSQLYDLATRRAMKPGALLQRLSSEIQGRKPAAPVLPIRRVFRLLAEHQLPAAEEGLLRLGPPSSTEERYHWLAAVGRCSAGHFHGYGTGGSLWEEVVQAENLPFVRQMAAASCYWAQEKSFSAEQRKTLLSLCPQRLRQLLEKAGNQSLYDTALELMQQGPKKLLGKLGWLYLAGREQQQVKAAVLKLCCALPLVNAYVPYLQHLMELALVLDDAYFIAQLLYHLEHECYQGEPFLAPSPQGPAAIWSRLANDSRAYQQLKSEMHKQINRLSGQLFRWLLRMGENQNLMYLRVATKMLLCYQQPDYRLEAKVFAPMAVSRYRFHSDSKEIRREHIHYDAWAGQQAFYLLLFGNSSRYALRPYASKWQCVPPFRPGGPIARQREEAFPALWDRQPASLLFLATRTPHPWVKNFALKALRDHPLYLEAYRQRKGS
;
A
#
# COMPACT_ATOMS: atom_id res chain seq x y z
N MET A 1 -39.38 -13.05 5.36
CA MET A 1 -38.38 -13.85 6.09
C MET A 1 -37.63 -12.93 7.04
N LYS A 2 -37.72 -13.15 8.36
CA LYS A 2 -37.11 -12.28 9.40
C LYS A 2 -36.01 -13.05 10.14
N THR A 3 -34.77 -12.56 10.15
CA THR A 3 -33.70 -13.14 10.97
C THR A 3 -33.91 -12.76 12.43
N LEU A 4 -33.84 -13.75 13.32
CA LEU A 4 -34.03 -13.59 14.77
C LEU A 4 -32.71 -13.63 15.54
N LYS A 5 -31.84 -14.59 15.23
CA LYS A 5 -30.48 -14.70 15.76
C LYS A 5 -29.50 -14.95 14.61
N GLN A 6 -28.28 -14.47 14.75
CA GLN A 6 -27.20 -14.70 13.79
C GLN A 6 -25.88 -14.84 14.53
N ALA A 7 -25.09 -15.82 14.15
CA ALA A 7 -23.76 -16.07 14.69
C ALA A 7 -22.77 -16.31 13.54
N PHE A 8 -21.53 -15.90 13.78
CA PHE A 8 -20.46 -15.99 12.81
C PHE A 8 -19.26 -16.68 13.42
N PHE A 9 -18.55 -17.38 12.56
CA PHE A 9 -17.55 -18.33 12.96
C PHE A 9 -16.38 -18.29 11.98
N GLN A 10 -15.17 -18.36 12.52
CA GLN A 10 -13.93 -18.48 11.75
C GLN A 10 -13.19 -19.72 12.22
N HIS A 11 -12.66 -20.51 11.28
CA HIS A 11 -11.94 -21.73 11.65
C HIS A 11 -10.57 -21.36 12.25
N ALA A 12 -10.27 -21.88 13.45
CA ALA A 12 -9.05 -21.56 14.19
C ALA A 12 -7.75 -21.93 13.44
N ALA A 13 -7.71 -23.13 12.84
CA ALA A 13 -6.57 -23.60 12.06
C ALA A 13 -6.58 -23.08 10.60
N LYS A 14 -7.76 -22.90 10.02
CA LYS A 14 -7.94 -22.47 8.62
C LYS A 14 -8.59 -21.10 8.56
N GLN A 15 -7.83 -20.05 8.87
CA GLN A 15 -8.35 -18.68 8.99
C GLN A 15 -9.11 -18.15 7.77
N HIS A 16 -9.01 -18.78 6.60
CA HIS A 16 -9.75 -18.41 5.39
C HIS A 16 -11.11 -19.11 5.27
N GLU A 17 -11.46 -20.07 6.13
CA GLU A 17 -12.78 -20.70 6.18
C GLU A 17 -13.69 -19.97 7.17
N VAL A 18 -14.88 -19.60 6.72
CA VAL A 18 -15.90 -18.90 7.50
C VAL A 18 -17.24 -19.59 7.40
N LEU A 19 -18.01 -19.42 8.47
CA LEU A 19 -19.33 -20.00 8.61
C LEU A 19 -20.28 -18.97 9.25
N GLU A 20 -21.42 -18.77 8.61
CA GLU A 20 -22.54 -17.96 9.10
C GLU A 20 -23.68 -18.90 9.45
N LEU A 21 -24.23 -18.77 10.66
CA LEU A 21 -25.44 -19.44 11.08
C LEU A 21 -26.51 -18.39 11.41
N ALA A 22 -27.69 -18.53 10.84
CA ALA A 22 -28.82 -17.65 11.10
C ALA A 22 -30.08 -18.45 11.44
N LEU A 23 -30.77 -18.05 12.50
CA LEU A 23 -32.12 -18.49 12.81
C LEU A 23 -33.11 -17.51 12.17
N CYS A 24 -34.00 -18.01 11.33
CA CYS A 24 -34.93 -17.19 10.56
C CYS A 24 -36.39 -17.64 10.77
N LYS A 25 -37.30 -16.66 10.78
CA LYS A 25 -38.76 -16.85 10.83
C LYS A 25 -39.37 -16.66 9.43
N GLN A 26 -40.18 -17.61 8.99
CA GLN A 26 -41.07 -17.54 7.83
C GLN A 26 -42.53 -17.63 8.32
N GLN A 27 -43.51 -17.46 7.42
CA GLN A 27 -44.93 -17.49 7.79
C GLN A 27 -45.35 -18.82 8.45
N GLU A 28 -44.75 -19.94 8.04
CA GLU A 28 -45.14 -21.29 8.47
C GLU A 28 -44.19 -21.93 9.49
N GLY A 29 -43.21 -21.18 10.03
CA GLY A 29 -42.31 -21.70 11.06
C GLY A 29 -40.91 -21.08 11.08
N TYR A 30 -39.99 -21.80 11.71
CA TYR A 30 -38.59 -21.43 11.90
C TYR A 30 -37.66 -22.38 11.14
N PHE A 31 -36.59 -21.83 10.60
CA PHE A 31 -35.55 -22.60 9.93
C PHE A 31 -34.16 -22.06 10.28
N LEU A 32 -33.17 -22.94 10.18
CA LEU A 32 -31.77 -22.57 10.27
C LEU A 32 -31.20 -22.41 8.86
N ARG A 33 -30.41 -21.36 8.69
CA ARG A 33 -29.64 -21.10 7.48
C ARG A 33 -28.17 -21.10 7.83
N LYS A 34 -27.44 -22.10 7.34
CA LYS A 34 -26.00 -22.21 7.48
C LYS A 34 -25.35 -21.89 6.15
N ARG A 35 -24.40 -20.96 6.14
CA ARG A 35 -23.63 -20.59 4.97
C ARG A 35 -22.16 -20.82 5.27
N GLN A 36 -21.50 -21.67 4.49
CA GLN A 36 -20.10 -22.04 4.72
C GLN A 36 -19.28 -21.83 3.45
N GLY A 37 -18.06 -21.35 3.60
CA GLY A 37 -17.16 -21.19 2.47
C GLY A 37 -15.89 -20.46 2.86
N ARG A 38 -15.23 -19.86 1.88
CA ARG A 38 -14.04 -19.05 2.12
C ARG A 38 -14.41 -17.60 2.38
N VAL A 39 -13.57 -16.89 3.14
CA VAL A 39 -13.65 -15.43 3.27
C VAL A 39 -13.72 -14.82 1.87
N CYS A 40 -14.68 -13.92 1.64
CA CYS A 40 -14.96 -13.27 0.35
C CYS A 40 -15.25 -14.21 -0.84
N GLY A 41 -15.49 -15.50 -0.57
CA GLY A 41 -15.98 -16.47 -1.53
C GLY A 41 -17.51 -16.48 -1.59
N GLN A 42 -18.05 -17.17 -2.60
CA GLN A 42 -19.45 -17.55 -2.57
C GLN A 42 -19.62 -18.61 -1.46
N LEU A 43 -20.48 -18.33 -0.49
CA LEU A 43 -20.79 -19.28 0.57
C LEU A 43 -21.84 -20.27 0.07
N GLN A 44 -21.57 -21.56 0.25
CA GLN A 44 -22.57 -22.60 0.03
C GLN A 44 -23.62 -22.51 1.13
N GLU A 45 -24.89 -22.45 0.72
CA GLU A 45 -26.01 -22.28 1.62
C GLU A 45 -26.73 -23.61 1.83
N MET A 46 -26.94 -23.94 3.10
CA MET A 46 -27.75 -25.06 3.55
C MET A 46 -28.88 -24.50 4.41
N LYS A 47 -30.11 -24.94 4.14
CA LYS A 47 -31.31 -24.51 4.83
C LYS A 47 -32.08 -25.74 5.29
N TRP A 48 -32.51 -25.76 6.55
CA TRP A 48 -33.38 -26.82 7.06
C TRP A 48 -34.35 -26.30 8.11
N GLU A 49 -35.53 -26.90 8.14
CA GLU A 49 -36.62 -26.52 9.04
C GLU A 49 -36.39 -27.07 10.45
N VAL A 50 -36.81 -26.29 11.45
CA VAL A 50 -36.70 -26.67 12.87
C VAL A 50 -38.07 -26.79 13.54
N GLY A 51 -39.14 -26.37 12.85
CA GLY A 51 -40.53 -26.48 13.31
C GLY A 51 -41.19 -25.14 13.60
N GLN A 52 -42.38 -25.18 14.20
CA GLN A 52 -43.24 -24.00 14.42
C GLN A 52 -43.03 -23.31 15.78
N ASP A 53 -42.37 -23.97 16.74
CA ASP A 53 -42.12 -23.42 18.07
C ASP A 53 -40.79 -22.66 18.14
N GLN A 54 -40.84 -21.42 18.63
CA GLN A 54 -39.69 -20.53 18.74
C GLN A 54 -38.67 -21.03 19.78
N ALA A 55 -39.14 -21.60 20.89
CA ALA A 55 -38.25 -22.05 21.97
C ALA A 55 -37.39 -23.23 21.51
N ARG A 56 -38.02 -24.22 20.86
CA ARG A 56 -37.31 -25.31 20.19
C ARG A 56 -36.33 -24.82 19.12
N ALA A 57 -36.73 -23.82 18.32
CA ALA A 57 -35.88 -23.28 17.27
C ALA A 57 -34.63 -22.55 17.82
N ILE A 58 -34.75 -21.86 18.95
CA ILE A 58 -33.61 -21.26 19.66
C ILE A 58 -32.68 -22.34 20.20
N THR A 59 -33.24 -23.39 20.81
CA THR A 59 -32.45 -24.52 21.36
C THR A 59 -31.64 -25.20 20.26
N ALA A 60 -32.24 -25.45 19.09
CA ALA A 60 -31.54 -26.03 17.95
C ALA A 60 -30.44 -25.09 17.40
N PHE A 61 -30.68 -23.78 17.39
CA PHE A 61 -29.66 -22.80 17.00
C PHE A 61 -28.43 -22.88 17.92
N GLU A 62 -28.64 -22.96 19.24
CA GLU A 62 -27.57 -23.04 20.24
C GLU A 62 -26.82 -24.39 20.18
N ALA A 63 -27.54 -25.48 19.94
CA ALA A 63 -26.93 -26.79 19.70
C ALA A 63 -26.04 -26.80 18.44
N GLU A 64 -26.47 -26.15 17.36
CA GLU A 64 -25.67 -26.03 16.14
C GLU A 64 -24.43 -25.15 16.36
N ILE A 65 -24.53 -24.08 17.17
CA ILE A 65 -23.35 -23.28 17.58
C ILE A 65 -22.32 -24.16 18.29
N ALA A 66 -22.75 -25.01 19.23
CA ALA A 66 -21.84 -25.92 19.94
C ALA A 66 -21.19 -26.94 18.97
N SER A 67 -21.97 -27.49 18.04
CA SER A 67 -21.48 -28.39 16.97
C SER A 67 -20.43 -27.72 16.07
N ILE A 68 -20.66 -26.47 15.67
CA ILE A 68 -19.70 -25.67 14.90
C ILE A 68 -18.42 -25.44 15.72
N GLY A 69 -18.54 -25.16 17.01
CA GLY A 69 -17.41 -25.04 17.94
C GLY A 69 -16.53 -26.30 17.96
N ALA A 70 -17.15 -27.48 18.05
CA ALA A 70 -16.46 -28.76 18.02
C ALA A 70 -15.71 -29.04 16.70
N GLN A 71 -16.13 -28.41 15.59
CA GLN A 71 -15.44 -28.48 14.30
C GLN A 71 -14.21 -27.55 14.22
N GLY A 72 -13.81 -26.93 15.32
CA GLY A 72 -12.64 -26.05 15.39
C GLY A 72 -12.90 -24.62 14.88
N PHE A 73 -14.17 -24.23 14.80
CA PHE A 73 -14.57 -22.85 14.55
C PHE A 73 -14.73 -22.09 15.86
N VAL A 74 -14.20 -20.86 15.90
CA VAL A 74 -14.36 -19.97 17.05
C VAL A 74 -15.34 -18.85 16.71
N PRO A 75 -16.13 -18.35 17.69
CA PRO A 75 -17.01 -17.20 17.48
C PRO A 75 -16.22 -16.02 16.91
N GLY A 76 -16.62 -15.56 15.73
CA GLY A 76 -16.09 -14.38 15.08
C GLY A 76 -17.09 -13.23 15.16
N THR A 77 -16.61 -11.99 15.16
CA THR A 77 -17.46 -10.85 14.79
C THR A 77 -17.96 -11.02 13.36
N GLN A 78 -19.18 -10.54 13.07
CA GLN A 78 -19.77 -10.49 11.72
C GLN A 78 -18.67 -10.26 10.67
N PRO A 79 -18.55 -11.10 9.62
CA PRO A 79 -17.78 -10.78 8.45
C PRO A 79 -18.56 -9.71 7.69
N GLY A 80 -18.56 -8.48 8.20
CA GLY A 80 -17.94 -7.47 7.37
C GLY A 80 -16.51 -7.95 7.24
N ALA A 81 -16.27 -8.85 6.25
CA ALA A 81 -14.94 -9.41 6.04
C ALA A 81 -14.03 -8.21 6.09
N SER A 82 -13.15 -8.18 7.11
CA SER A 82 -12.35 -7.01 7.42
C SER A 82 -11.89 -6.46 6.09
N ALA A 83 -12.04 -5.16 5.86
CA ALA A 83 -11.72 -4.62 4.55
C ALA A 83 -10.29 -5.04 4.14
N VAL A 84 -9.38 -5.20 5.11
CA VAL A 84 -8.07 -5.85 4.93
C VAL A 84 -8.19 -7.26 4.31
N SER A 85 -9.04 -8.15 4.82
CA SER A 85 -9.25 -9.48 4.25
C SER A 85 -9.87 -9.47 2.84
N GLN A 86 -10.81 -8.57 2.55
CA GLN A 86 -11.36 -8.42 1.20
C GLN A 86 -10.31 -7.90 0.22
N LEU A 87 -9.52 -6.92 0.67
CA LEU A 87 -8.42 -6.34 -0.08
C LEU A 87 -7.28 -7.34 -0.27
N TYR A 88 -7.04 -8.18 0.74
CA TYR A 88 -6.09 -9.27 0.68
C TYR A 88 -6.49 -10.28 -0.38
N ASP A 89 -7.73 -10.74 -0.39
CA ASP A 89 -8.20 -11.68 -1.41
C ASP A 89 -8.06 -11.10 -2.82
N LEU A 90 -8.28 -9.79 -3.00
CA LEU A 90 -8.02 -9.12 -4.28
C LEU A 90 -6.53 -9.01 -4.61
N ALA A 91 -5.69 -8.74 -3.61
CA ALA A 91 -4.25 -8.66 -3.77
C ALA A 91 -3.62 -10.05 -4.02
N THR A 92 -4.19 -11.12 -3.47
CA THR A 92 -3.66 -12.49 -3.50
C THR A 92 -4.28 -13.42 -4.52
N ARG A 93 -5.52 -13.22 -4.96
CA ARG A 93 -6.06 -13.93 -6.14
C ARG A 93 -5.18 -13.77 -7.38
N ARG A 94 -4.28 -12.78 -7.39
CA ARG A 94 -3.26 -12.54 -8.43
C ARG A 94 -1.82 -12.73 -7.96
N ALA A 95 -1.54 -12.97 -6.69
CA ALA A 95 -0.18 -13.11 -6.17
C ALA A 95 0.15 -14.58 -5.91
N MET A 96 1.22 -15.06 -6.52
CA MET A 96 1.76 -16.38 -6.21
C MET A 96 2.28 -16.42 -4.77
N LYS A 97 2.04 -17.54 -4.09
CA LYS A 97 2.64 -17.81 -2.78
C LYS A 97 4.18 -17.85 -2.89
N PRO A 98 4.93 -17.51 -1.84
CA PRO A 98 6.39 -17.58 -1.83
C PRO A 98 6.98 -18.89 -2.39
N GLY A 99 6.45 -20.05 -1.98
CA GLY A 99 6.90 -21.34 -2.50
C GLY A 99 6.67 -21.53 -4.00
N ALA A 100 5.57 -21.01 -4.54
CA ALA A 100 5.29 -21.04 -5.98
C ALA A 100 6.23 -20.12 -6.77
N LEU A 101 6.63 -18.97 -6.20
CA LEU A 101 7.64 -18.09 -6.79
C LEU A 101 9.01 -18.78 -6.89
N LEU A 102 9.43 -19.45 -5.82
CA LEU A 102 10.70 -20.21 -5.79
C LEU A 102 10.68 -21.38 -6.77
N GLN A 103 9.57 -22.14 -6.83
CA GLN A 103 9.41 -23.20 -7.82
C GLN A 103 9.46 -22.66 -9.25
N ARG A 104 8.78 -21.54 -9.52
CA ARG A 104 8.79 -20.91 -10.85
C ARG A 104 10.20 -20.43 -11.24
N LEU A 105 10.97 -19.87 -10.31
CA LEU A 105 12.37 -19.49 -10.51
C LEU A 105 13.22 -20.74 -10.81
N SER A 106 13.06 -21.81 -10.03
CA SER A 106 13.75 -23.08 -10.26
C SER A 106 13.43 -23.70 -11.63
N SER A 107 12.18 -23.61 -12.09
CA SER A 107 11.80 -24.07 -13.43
C SER A 107 12.52 -23.28 -14.53
N GLU A 108 12.70 -21.97 -14.35
CA GLU A 108 13.43 -21.12 -15.30
C GLU A 108 14.90 -21.53 -15.40
N ILE A 109 15.56 -21.73 -14.25
CA ILE A 109 16.96 -22.19 -14.18
C ILE A 109 17.14 -23.53 -14.89
N GLN A 110 16.15 -24.41 -14.79
CA GLN A 110 16.17 -25.75 -15.42
C GLN A 110 15.72 -25.73 -16.90
N GLY A 111 15.38 -24.56 -17.47
CA GLY A 111 14.84 -24.46 -18.83
C GLY A 111 13.49 -25.18 -19.02
N ARG A 112 12.76 -25.46 -17.94
CA ARG A 112 11.48 -26.18 -18.00
C ARG A 112 10.36 -25.22 -18.34
N LYS A 113 9.52 -25.60 -19.31
CA LYS A 113 8.30 -24.85 -19.63
C LYS A 113 7.36 -24.88 -18.41
N PRO A 114 6.95 -23.72 -17.88
CA PRO A 114 6.01 -23.66 -16.76
C PRO A 114 4.63 -24.16 -17.17
N ALA A 115 3.95 -24.87 -16.28
CA ALA A 115 2.54 -25.20 -16.45
C ALA A 115 1.70 -23.90 -16.46
N ALA A 116 0.74 -23.80 -17.39
CA ALA A 116 -0.11 -22.61 -17.52
C ALA A 116 -1.03 -22.42 -16.29
N PRO A 117 -1.37 -21.18 -15.89
CA PRO A 117 -0.97 -19.90 -16.49
C PRO A 117 0.45 -19.46 -16.07
N VAL A 118 1.25 -19.09 -17.08
CA VAL A 118 2.66 -18.73 -16.90
C VAL A 118 2.77 -17.27 -16.47
N LEU A 119 3.20 -17.03 -15.23
CA LEU A 119 3.62 -15.69 -14.82
C LEU A 119 4.95 -15.35 -15.51
N PRO A 120 5.06 -14.20 -16.20
CA PRO A 120 6.32 -13.78 -16.83
C PRO A 120 7.45 -13.66 -15.81
N ILE A 121 8.68 -14.02 -16.20
CA ILE A 121 9.82 -14.04 -15.27
C ILE A 121 10.11 -12.67 -14.65
N ARG A 122 9.96 -11.57 -15.40
CA ARG A 122 10.02 -10.20 -14.85
C ARG A 122 9.09 -9.98 -13.65
N ARG A 123 7.89 -10.58 -13.70
CA ARG A 123 6.91 -10.45 -12.64
C ARG A 123 7.29 -11.32 -11.44
N VAL A 124 7.91 -12.48 -11.68
CA VAL A 124 8.49 -13.33 -10.62
C VAL A 124 9.57 -12.56 -9.89
N PHE A 125 10.56 -11.98 -10.59
CA PHE A 125 11.62 -11.18 -9.97
C PHE A 125 11.07 -10.06 -9.11
N ARG A 126 10.11 -9.28 -9.64
CA ARG A 126 9.47 -8.22 -8.85
C ARG A 126 8.78 -8.75 -7.59
N LEU A 127 8.05 -9.87 -7.68
CA LEU A 127 7.39 -10.47 -6.51
C LEU A 127 8.40 -11.01 -5.50
N LEU A 128 9.51 -11.60 -5.94
CA LEU A 128 10.62 -12.02 -5.07
C LEU A 128 11.19 -10.83 -4.30
N ALA A 129 11.44 -9.70 -4.99
CA ALA A 129 11.89 -8.46 -4.37
C ALA A 129 10.87 -7.92 -3.35
N GLU A 130 9.58 -7.93 -3.69
CA GLU A 130 8.51 -7.48 -2.80
C GLU A 130 8.44 -8.36 -1.53
N HIS A 131 8.60 -9.69 -1.67
CA HIS A 131 8.56 -10.64 -0.55
C HIS A 131 9.87 -10.75 0.25
N GLN A 132 11.00 -10.24 -0.26
CA GLN A 132 12.32 -10.33 0.39
C GLN A 132 12.70 -11.77 0.75
N LEU A 133 12.56 -12.71 -0.20
CA LEU A 133 12.75 -14.14 0.09
C LEU A 133 14.24 -14.51 0.01
N PRO A 134 14.94 -14.76 1.14
CA PRO A 134 16.37 -15.05 1.10
C PRO A 134 16.67 -16.35 0.35
N ALA A 135 15.74 -17.31 0.42
CA ALA A 135 15.80 -18.58 -0.32
C ALA A 135 15.84 -18.42 -1.86
N ALA A 136 15.56 -17.23 -2.40
CA ALA A 136 15.66 -16.96 -3.83
C ALA A 136 17.07 -16.56 -4.28
N GLU A 137 17.97 -16.18 -3.35
CA GLU A 137 19.28 -15.61 -3.65
C GLU A 137 20.11 -16.53 -4.56
N GLU A 138 20.30 -17.78 -4.17
CA GLU A 138 21.07 -18.77 -4.96
C GLU A 138 20.46 -19.00 -6.35
N GLY A 139 19.14 -19.05 -6.44
CA GLY A 139 18.45 -19.21 -7.72
C GLY A 139 18.65 -18.01 -8.65
N LEU A 140 18.55 -16.79 -8.11
CA LEU A 140 18.79 -15.55 -8.86
C LEU A 140 20.24 -15.46 -9.34
N LEU A 141 21.19 -15.91 -8.50
CA LEU A 141 22.61 -16.07 -8.81
C LEU A 141 22.88 -17.02 -9.97
N ARG A 142 22.33 -18.22 -9.89
CA ARG A 142 22.50 -19.26 -10.93
C ARG A 142 21.87 -18.86 -12.27
N LEU A 143 20.74 -18.14 -12.22
CA LEU A 143 20.07 -17.68 -13.44
C LEU A 143 20.88 -16.61 -14.19
N GLY A 144 21.62 -15.77 -13.44
CA GLY A 144 22.38 -14.66 -14.00
C GLY A 144 21.51 -13.51 -14.53
N PRO A 145 22.14 -12.40 -14.98
CA PRO A 145 21.42 -11.25 -15.51
C PRO A 145 20.77 -11.61 -16.87
N PRO A 146 19.48 -11.37 -17.05
CA PRO A 146 18.81 -11.62 -18.32
C PRO A 146 19.26 -10.63 -19.41
N SER A 147 19.01 -11.00 -20.67
CA SER A 147 19.34 -10.19 -21.85
C SER A 147 18.40 -8.99 -22.03
N SER A 148 17.12 -9.13 -21.67
CA SER A 148 16.14 -8.04 -21.71
C SER A 148 16.44 -6.99 -20.64
N THR A 149 16.54 -5.72 -21.05
CA THR A 149 16.74 -4.57 -20.14
C THR A 149 15.69 -4.50 -19.03
N GLU A 150 14.41 -4.75 -19.35
CA GLU A 150 13.31 -4.71 -18.38
C GLU A 150 13.41 -5.87 -17.38
N GLU A 151 13.72 -7.07 -17.85
CA GLU A 151 13.92 -8.23 -16.98
C GLU A 151 15.14 -8.02 -16.09
N ARG A 152 16.23 -7.46 -16.63
CA ARG A 152 17.47 -7.20 -15.90
C ARG A 152 17.25 -6.20 -14.79
N TYR A 153 16.48 -5.14 -15.06
CA TYR A 153 16.07 -4.16 -14.07
C TYR A 153 15.36 -4.82 -12.87
N HIS A 154 14.37 -5.68 -13.13
CA HIS A 154 13.64 -6.36 -12.05
C HIS A 154 14.45 -7.46 -11.38
N TRP A 155 15.31 -8.15 -12.12
CA TRP A 155 16.26 -9.12 -11.57
C TRP A 155 17.21 -8.44 -10.58
N LEU A 156 17.80 -7.29 -10.93
CA LEU A 156 18.67 -6.51 -10.02
C LEU A 156 17.93 -6.13 -8.73
N ALA A 157 16.68 -5.65 -8.84
CA ALA A 157 15.87 -5.34 -7.66
C ALA A 157 15.64 -6.57 -6.77
N ALA A 158 15.37 -7.74 -7.38
CA ALA A 158 15.19 -9.00 -6.66
C ALA A 158 16.48 -9.45 -5.97
N VAL A 159 17.59 -9.39 -6.69
CA VAL A 159 18.94 -9.67 -6.21
C VAL A 159 19.26 -8.88 -4.95
N GLY A 160 19.10 -7.55 -4.99
CA GLY A 160 19.42 -6.70 -3.86
C GLY A 160 18.53 -6.97 -2.66
N ARG A 161 17.26 -7.27 -2.90
CA ARG A 161 16.25 -7.45 -1.85
C ARG A 161 16.21 -8.84 -1.23
N CYS A 162 16.69 -9.84 -1.96
CA CYS A 162 16.75 -11.22 -1.51
C CYS A 162 18.13 -11.56 -0.96
N SER A 163 19.15 -10.72 -1.14
CA SER A 163 20.47 -11.01 -0.61
C SER A 163 20.49 -10.89 0.91
N ALA A 164 21.03 -11.90 1.59
CA ALA A 164 21.22 -11.87 3.04
C ALA A 164 22.45 -11.03 3.47
N GLY A 165 22.93 -10.10 2.63
CA GLY A 165 24.19 -9.38 2.85
C GLY A 165 25.45 -10.21 2.54
N HIS A 166 25.32 -11.41 1.97
CA HIS A 166 26.43 -12.31 1.64
C HIS A 166 26.90 -12.14 0.19
N PHE A 167 26.50 -11.05 -0.46
CA PHE A 167 26.58 -10.92 -1.89
C PHE A 167 27.91 -10.28 -2.31
N HIS A 168 28.91 -11.10 -2.64
CA HIS A 168 30.24 -10.63 -3.08
C HIS A 168 30.53 -10.80 -4.58
N GLY A 169 29.59 -11.31 -5.38
CA GLY A 169 29.73 -11.40 -6.84
C GLY A 169 28.84 -12.48 -7.47
N TYR A 170 28.45 -12.29 -8.74
CA TYR A 170 27.85 -13.36 -9.55
C TYR A 170 28.99 -14.16 -10.20
N GLY A 171 29.02 -15.48 -9.99
CA GLY A 171 30.05 -16.35 -10.56
C GLY A 171 29.98 -16.38 -12.08
N THR A 172 30.89 -15.66 -12.74
CA THR A 172 31.45 -15.80 -14.11
C THR A 172 31.72 -14.46 -14.84
N GLY A 173 32.08 -13.38 -14.14
CA GLY A 173 32.92 -12.33 -14.77
C GLY A 173 32.55 -10.86 -14.58
N GLY A 174 31.77 -10.49 -13.56
CA GLY A 174 31.69 -9.08 -13.17
C GLY A 174 30.98 -8.83 -11.85
N SER A 175 31.41 -7.80 -11.14
CA SER A 175 30.71 -7.31 -9.94
C SER A 175 29.44 -6.54 -10.32
N LEU A 176 28.42 -6.51 -9.44
CA LEU A 176 27.27 -5.61 -9.61
C LEU A 176 27.71 -4.14 -9.80
N TRP A 177 28.86 -3.78 -9.23
CA TRP A 177 29.44 -2.46 -9.36
C TRP A 177 30.00 -2.20 -10.77
N GLU A 178 30.50 -3.20 -11.48
CA GLU A 178 30.84 -3.05 -12.90
C GLU A 178 29.62 -2.73 -13.75
N GLU A 179 28.45 -3.34 -13.48
CA GLU A 179 27.20 -2.97 -14.15
C GLU A 179 26.84 -1.49 -13.88
N VAL A 180 27.12 -0.98 -12.67
CA VAL A 180 26.95 0.44 -12.34
C VAL A 180 27.86 1.33 -13.18
N VAL A 181 29.08 0.90 -13.48
CA VAL A 181 30.08 1.71 -14.20
C VAL A 181 29.93 1.59 -15.72
N GLN A 182 29.78 0.37 -16.25
CA GLN A 182 29.95 0.03 -17.66
C GLN A 182 28.68 0.07 -18.51
N ALA A 183 27.48 0.02 -17.92
CA ALA A 183 26.22 -0.02 -18.69
C ALA A 183 25.77 1.38 -19.19
N GLU A 184 26.64 2.09 -19.92
CA GLU A 184 26.54 3.53 -20.22
C GLU A 184 25.17 3.99 -20.72
N ASN A 185 24.49 3.18 -21.53
CA ASN A 185 23.23 3.54 -22.18
C ASN A 185 21.96 3.19 -21.39
N LEU A 186 22.07 2.60 -20.19
CA LEU A 186 20.93 2.07 -19.42
C LEU A 186 20.85 2.69 -18.01
N PRO A 187 20.49 3.98 -17.87
CA PRO A 187 20.59 4.70 -16.59
C PRO A 187 19.79 4.06 -15.45
N PHE A 188 18.58 3.55 -15.71
CA PHE A 188 17.76 2.91 -14.68
C PHE A 188 18.32 1.56 -14.23
N VAL A 189 18.94 0.80 -15.14
CA VAL A 189 19.59 -0.48 -14.80
C VAL A 189 20.80 -0.20 -13.91
N ARG A 190 21.63 0.78 -14.28
CA ARG A 190 22.78 1.20 -13.45
C ARG A 190 22.35 1.68 -12.06
N GLN A 191 21.31 2.50 -11.98
CA GLN A 191 20.77 3.01 -10.71
C GLN A 191 20.23 1.86 -9.85
N MET A 192 19.53 0.90 -10.45
CA MET A 192 19.05 -0.27 -9.73
C MET A 192 20.20 -1.18 -9.29
N ALA A 193 21.24 -1.36 -10.12
CA ALA A 193 22.44 -2.10 -9.73
C ALA A 193 23.13 -1.46 -8.52
N ALA A 194 23.24 -0.13 -8.49
CA ALA A 194 23.78 0.59 -7.34
C ALA A 194 22.90 0.41 -6.08
N ALA A 195 21.57 0.44 -6.25
CA ALA A 195 20.64 0.14 -5.16
C ALA A 195 20.77 -1.30 -4.62
N SER A 196 21.08 -2.26 -5.48
CA SER A 196 21.33 -3.64 -5.10
C SER A 196 22.70 -3.83 -4.43
N CYS A 197 23.75 -3.16 -4.91
CA CYS A 197 25.06 -3.09 -4.26
C CYS A 197 24.94 -2.59 -2.82
N TYR A 198 24.11 -1.58 -2.58
CA TYR A 198 23.87 -1.06 -1.25
C TYR A 198 23.39 -2.14 -0.27
N TRP A 199 22.53 -3.06 -0.71
CA TRP A 199 22.07 -4.17 0.12
C TRP A 199 23.10 -5.26 0.31
N ALA A 200 23.83 -5.58 -0.76
CA ALA A 200 24.96 -6.49 -0.72
C ALA A 200 26.03 -6.06 0.30
N GLN A 201 26.17 -4.75 0.53
CA GLN A 201 27.20 -4.15 1.38
C GLN A 201 26.64 -3.58 2.70
N GLU A 202 25.74 -4.34 3.33
CA GLU A 202 25.19 -4.03 4.65
C GLU A 202 24.59 -2.62 4.78
N LYS A 203 23.96 -2.13 3.72
CA LYS A 203 23.27 -0.83 3.69
C LYS A 203 24.22 0.36 3.82
N SER A 204 25.37 0.28 3.16
CA SER A 204 26.30 1.40 3.04
C SER A 204 26.95 1.44 1.66
N PHE A 205 27.48 2.61 1.30
CA PHE A 205 28.41 2.76 0.17
C PHE A 205 29.78 3.14 0.70
N SER A 206 30.84 2.59 0.12
CA SER A 206 32.22 3.01 0.38
C SER A 206 32.46 4.47 -0.07
N ALA A 207 33.50 5.11 0.47
CA ALA A 207 33.83 6.49 0.08
C ALA A 207 34.10 6.64 -1.43
N GLU A 208 34.75 5.63 -2.04
CA GLU A 208 35.02 5.59 -3.48
C GLU A 208 33.74 5.43 -4.29
N GLN A 209 32.85 4.52 -3.89
CA GLN A 209 31.55 4.35 -4.54
C GLN A 209 30.71 5.62 -4.45
N ARG A 210 30.69 6.29 -3.30
CA ARG A 210 30.01 7.60 -3.14
C ARG A 210 30.58 8.63 -4.10
N LYS A 211 31.91 8.73 -4.21
CA LYS A 211 32.59 9.64 -5.15
C LYS A 211 32.20 9.34 -6.59
N THR A 212 32.07 8.07 -6.96
CA THR A 212 31.58 7.64 -8.28
C THR A 212 30.10 7.98 -8.49
N LEU A 213 29.21 7.74 -7.52
CA LEU A 213 27.79 8.15 -7.64
C LEU A 213 27.65 9.67 -7.78
N LEU A 214 28.47 10.43 -7.05
CA LEU A 214 28.53 11.89 -7.16
C LEU A 214 29.05 12.35 -8.52
N SER A 215 30.01 11.65 -9.13
CA SER A 215 30.51 11.99 -10.47
C SER A 215 29.47 11.73 -11.57
N LEU A 216 28.52 10.83 -11.34
CA LEU A 216 27.37 10.58 -12.23
C LEU A 216 26.25 11.62 -12.09
N CYS A 217 26.28 12.46 -11.04
CA CYS A 217 25.35 13.56 -10.86
C CYS A 217 25.73 14.76 -11.75
N PRO A 218 24.76 15.62 -12.16
CA PRO A 218 25.07 16.91 -12.79
C PRO A 218 26.03 17.73 -11.92
N GLN A 219 27.05 18.35 -12.54
CA GLN A 219 28.08 19.14 -11.83
C GLN A 219 27.48 20.19 -10.89
N ARG A 220 26.43 20.91 -11.34
CA ARG A 220 25.74 21.90 -10.50
C ARG A 220 25.11 21.29 -9.25
N LEU A 221 24.43 20.15 -9.38
CA LEU A 221 23.83 19.47 -8.23
C LEU A 221 24.89 18.88 -7.32
N ARG A 222 25.99 18.34 -7.87
CA ARG A 222 27.13 17.86 -7.09
C ARG A 222 27.72 18.97 -6.21
N GLN A 223 27.93 20.16 -6.76
CA GLN A 223 28.44 21.30 -5.99
C GLN A 223 27.51 21.68 -4.83
N LEU A 224 26.19 21.58 -5.04
CA LEU A 224 25.20 21.86 -4.00
C LEU A 224 25.15 20.77 -2.92
N LEU A 225 25.32 19.49 -3.31
CA LEU A 225 25.47 18.40 -2.35
C LEU A 225 26.69 18.57 -1.44
N GLU A 226 27.76 19.17 -1.98
CA GLU A 226 28.99 19.42 -1.24
C GLU A 226 28.95 20.71 -0.39
N LYS A 227 28.07 21.67 -0.73
CA LYS A 227 28.14 23.05 -0.16
C LYS A 227 26.86 23.63 0.45
N ALA A 228 25.65 23.14 0.14
CA ALA A 228 24.43 23.95 0.30
C ALA A 228 23.26 23.24 1.02
N GLY A 229 22.34 24.05 1.58
CA GLY A 229 21.10 23.60 2.21
C GLY A 229 19.94 23.32 1.23
N ASN A 230 18.82 22.80 1.76
CA ASN A 230 17.69 22.22 0.99
C ASN A 230 17.15 23.05 -0.18
N GLN A 231 17.00 24.36 -0.01
CA GLN A 231 16.21 25.18 -0.93
C GLN A 231 16.94 25.41 -2.25
N SER A 232 18.25 25.69 -2.20
CA SER A 232 19.06 25.84 -3.42
C SER A 232 19.13 24.57 -4.25
N LEU A 233 19.09 23.40 -3.62
CA LEU A 233 19.11 22.11 -4.34
C LEU A 233 17.80 21.88 -5.10
N TYR A 234 16.66 22.23 -4.51
CA TYR A 234 15.38 22.19 -5.19
C TYR A 234 15.31 23.18 -6.35
N ASP A 235 15.68 24.44 -6.13
CA ASP A 235 15.58 25.49 -7.14
C ASP A 235 16.46 25.19 -8.35
N THR A 236 17.72 24.78 -8.12
CA THR A 236 18.63 24.38 -9.21
C THR A 236 18.14 23.15 -9.96
N ALA A 237 17.56 22.17 -9.26
CA ALA A 237 16.99 21.01 -9.93
C ALA A 237 15.76 21.38 -10.77
N LEU A 238 14.90 22.28 -10.27
CA LEU A 238 13.75 22.78 -11.02
C LEU A 238 14.18 23.52 -12.29
N GLU A 239 15.19 24.39 -12.19
CA GLU A 239 15.81 25.05 -13.35
C GLU A 239 16.32 24.04 -14.39
N LEU A 240 17.04 23.01 -13.94
CA LEU A 240 17.54 21.96 -14.83
C LEU A 240 16.41 21.16 -15.48
N MET A 241 15.26 20.97 -14.81
CA MET A 241 14.10 20.32 -15.41
C MET A 241 13.50 21.16 -16.53
N GLN A 242 13.42 22.48 -16.33
CA GLN A 242 12.89 23.41 -17.33
C GLN A 242 13.76 23.44 -18.61
N GLN A 243 15.06 23.24 -18.48
CA GLN A 243 16.00 23.18 -19.61
C GLN A 243 15.94 21.85 -20.40
N GLY A 244 15.34 20.80 -19.84
CA GLY A 244 15.27 19.50 -20.50
C GLY A 244 14.87 18.36 -19.56
N PRO A 245 13.57 18.02 -19.44
CA PRO A 245 13.08 17.11 -18.43
C PRO A 245 13.72 15.71 -18.55
N LYS A 246 13.84 15.16 -19.76
CA LYS A 246 14.42 13.82 -19.97
C LYS A 246 15.86 13.70 -19.45
N LYS A 247 16.68 14.75 -19.61
CA LYS A 247 18.08 14.74 -19.19
C LYS A 247 18.23 14.78 -17.68
N LEU A 248 17.40 15.56 -16.98
CA LEU A 248 17.47 15.61 -15.52
C LEU A 248 16.80 14.40 -14.86
N LEU A 249 15.63 13.98 -15.36
CA LEU A 249 14.87 12.89 -14.73
C LEU A 249 15.67 11.59 -14.71
N GLY A 250 16.45 11.30 -15.76
CA GLY A 250 17.37 10.15 -15.79
C GLY A 250 18.52 10.25 -14.77
N LYS A 251 18.76 11.44 -14.20
CA LYS A 251 19.82 11.72 -13.21
C LYS A 251 19.28 11.87 -11.78
N LEU A 252 17.97 11.99 -11.58
CA LEU A 252 17.38 12.07 -10.24
C LEU A 252 17.66 10.82 -9.40
N GLY A 253 17.70 9.64 -10.03
CA GLY A 253 18.08 8.41 -9.34
C GLY A 253 19.49 8.47 -8.76
N TRP A 254 20.45 9.06 -9.50
CA TRP A 254 21.81 9.26 -8.99
C TRP A 254 21.88 10.23 -7.83
N LEU A 255 21.17 11.35 -7.92
CA LEU A 255 21.05 12.31 -6.83
C LEU A 255 20.45 11.67 -5.57
N TYR A 256 19.40 10.86 -5.74
CA TYR A 256 18.76 10.12 -4.66
C TYR A 256 19.69 9.10 -4.01
N LEU A 257 20.45 8.34 -4.82
CA LEU A 257 21.40 7.34 -4.34
C LEU A 257 22.61 7.98 -3.64
N ALA A 258 23.20 9.01 -4.23
CA ALA A 258 24.37 9.71 -3.69
C ALA A 258 24.05 10.46 -2.38
N GLY A 259 22.90 11.13 -2.34
CA GLY A 259 22.45 11.90 -1.17
C GLY A 259 21.59 11.12 -0.19
N ARG A 260 21.56 9.79 -0.25
CA ARG A 260 20.64 8.96 0.53
C ARG A 260 20.79 9.13 2.05
N GLU A 261 21.98 9.36 2.56
CA GLU A 261 22.15 9.57 4.00
C GLU A 261 21.77 10.99 4.43
N GLN A 262 21.61 11.88 3.46
CA GLN A 262 21.28 13.28 3.68
C GLN A 262 19.77 13.47 3.56
N GLN A 263 19.09 13.64 4.70
CA GLN A 263 17.65 13.92 4.76
C GLN A 263 17.24 15.12 3.88
N GLN A 264 18.16 16.06 3.75
CA GLN A 264 18.08 17.24 2.91
C GLN A 264 17.85 16.93 1.43
N VAL A 265 18.65 16.02 0.87
CA VAL A 265 18.57 15.61 -0.52
C VAL A 265 17.29 14.83 -0.77
N LYS A 266 16.91 13.94 0.15
CA LYS A 266 15.64 13.21 0.07
C LYS A 266 14.45 14.14 0.01
N ALA A 267 14.41 15.16 0.88
CA ALA A 267 13.34 16.14 0.90
C ALA A 267 13.27 16.91 -0.42
N ALA A 268 14.40 17.31 -0.99
CA ALA A 268 14.44 18.01 -2.26
C ALA A 268 14.03 17.12 -3.45
N VAL A 269 14.54 15.88 -3.55
CA VAL A 269 14.14 14.92 -4.60
C VAL A 269 12.65 14.63 -4.51
N LEU A 270 12.12 14.42 -3.30
CA LEU A 270 10.70 14.23 -3.08
C LEU A 270 9.89 15.46 -3.52
N LYS A 271 10.30 16.68 -3.12
CA LYS A 271 9.64 17.93 -3.51
C LYS A 271 9.62 18.10 -5.04
N LEU A 272 10.68 17.68 -5.73
CA LEU A 272 10.70 17.65 -7.20
C LEU A 272 9.71 16.64 -7.75
N CYS A 273 9.70 15.39 -7.24
CA CYS A 273 8.75 14.36 -7.65
C CYS A 273 7.30 14.83 -7.52
N CYS A 274 6.98 15.51 -6.42
CA CYS A 274 5.65 16.07 -6.17
C CYS A 274 5.31 17.26 -7.07
N ALA A 275 6.31 17.94 -7.64
CA ALA A 275 6.12 19.03 -8.60
C ALA A 275 6.01 18.53 -10.05
N LEU A 276 6.30 17.25 -10.33
CA LEU A 276 6.26 16.71 -11.69
C LEU A 276 4.82 16.56 -12.18
N PRO A 277 4.50 17.02 -13.41
CA PRO A 277 3.20 16.71 -14.00
C PRO A 277 3.13 15.18 -14.24
N LEU A 278 2.09 14.52 -13.73
CA LEU A 278 1.92 13.07 -13.80
C LEU A 278 1.45 12.58 -15.18
N VAL A 279 2.03 13.15 -16.23
CA VAL A 279 1.78 12.84 -17.64
C VAL A 279 2.78 11.80 -18.13
N ASN A 280 2.44 11.08 -19.20
CA ASN A 280 3.14 9.87 -19.67
C ASN A 280 4.67 9.99 -19.77
N ALA A 281 5.21 11.16 -20.09
CA ALA A 281 6.66 11.36 -20.19
C ALA A 281 7.42 11.24 -18.84
N TYR A 282 6.77 11.55 -17.71
CA TYR A 282 7.42 11.59 -16.38
C TYR A 282 7.19 10.32 -15.57
N VAL A 283 6.10 9.60 -15.86
CA VAL A 283 5.68 8.43 -15.10
C VAL A 283 6.75 7.33 -14.99
N PRO A 284 7.52 6.99 -16.05
CA PRO A 284 8.58 5.99 -15.92
C PRO A 284 9.64 6.37 -14.88
N TYR A 285 9.96 7.66 -14.76
CA TYR A 285 10.97 8.17 -13.82
C TYR A 285 10.45 8.17 -12.38
N LEU A 286 9.20 8.56 -12.17
CA LEU A 286 8.54 8.45 -10.87
C LEU A 286 8.40 7.00 -10.44
N GLN A 287 8.01 6.12 -11.36
CA GLN A 287 7.98 4.69 -11.11
C GLN A 287 9.37 4.17 -10.76
N HIS A 288 10.41 4.59 -11.47
CA HIS A 288 11.79 4.20 -11.18
C HIS A 288 12.23 4.66 -9.77
N LEU A 289 12.02 5.93 -9.41
CA LEU A 289 12.36 6.44 -8.08
C LEU A 289 11.58 5.75 -6.96
N MET A 290 10.31 5.43 -7.21
CA MET A 290 9.50 4.63 -6.29
C MET A 290 10.08 3.21 -6.11
N GLU A 291 10.43 2.53 -7.20
CA GLU A 291 11.06 1.20 -7.14
C GLU A 291 12.42 1.26 -6.45
N LEU A 292 13.23 2.30 -6.69
CA LEU A 292 14.46 2.54 -5.92
C LEU A 292 14.15 2.69 -4.43
N ALA A 293 13.19 3.54 -4.05
CA ALA A 293 12.83 3.73 -2.65
C ALA A 293 12.34 2.42 -1.99
N LEU A 294 11.60 1.59 -2.73
CA LEU A 294 11.16 0.26 -2.28
C LEU A 294 12.33 -0.70 -2.07
N VAL A 295 13.24 -0.78 -3.05
CA VAL A 295 14.45 -1.59 -2.91
C VAL A 295 15.23 -1.11 -1.71
N LEU A 296 15.43 0.20 -1.59
CA LEU A 296 16.19 0.83 -0.53
C LEU A 296 15.46 0.91 0.82
N ASP A 297 14.26 0.36 0.98
CA ASP A 297 13.57 0.39 2.27
C ASP A 297 13.41 1.82 2.85
N ASP A 298 13.26 2.82 1.97
CA ASP A 298 13.13 4.23 2.37
C ASP A 298 11.69 4.56 2.75
N ALA A 299 11.35 4.23 3.98
CA ALA A 299 10.02 4.47 4.55
C ALA A 299 9.57 5.93 4.45
N TYR A 300 10.49 6.90 4.59
CA TYR A 300 10.15 8.32 4.56
C TYR A 300 9.73 8.72 3.15
N PHE A 301 10.53 8.37 2.15
CA PHE A 301 10.25 8.70 0.75
C PHE A 301 8.96 8.03 0.27
N ILE A 302 8.78 6.74 0.58
CA ILE A 302 7.57 5.98 0.22
C ILE A 302 6.32 6.60 0.85
N ALA A 303 6.37 6.91 2.16
CA ALA A 303 5.23 7.47 2.88
C ALA A 303 4.80 8.82 2.31
N GLN A 304 5.76 9.70 2.05
CA GLN A 304 5.50 11.02 1.50
C GLN A 304 4.99 10.97 0.06
N LEU A 305 5.57 10.12 -0.78
CA LEU A 305 5.12 9.92 -2.15
C LEU A 305 3.70 9.35 -2.18
N LEU A 306 3.40 8.35 -1.34
CA LEU A 306 2.07 7.77 -1.25
C LEU A 306 1.04 8.80 -0.80
N TYR A 307 1.34 9.55 0.27
CA TYR A 307 0.51 10.66 0.73
C TYR A 307 0.21 11.65 -0.40
N HIS A 308 1.24 12.11 -1.10
CA HIS A 308 1.07 13.09 -2.17
C HIS A 308 0.26 12.54 -3.35
N LEU A 309 0.52 11.29 -3.78
CA LEU A 309 -0.26 10.64 -4.84
C LEU A 309 -1.74 10.51 -4.48
N GLU A 310 -2.07 10.16 -3.23
CA GLU A 310 -3.47 10.07 -2.81
C GLU A 310 -4.11 11.47 -2.67
N HIS A 311 -3.35 12.47 -2.21
CA HIS A 311 -3.87 13.82 -1.97
C HIS A 311 -4.14 14.57 -3.29
N GLU A 312 -3.19 14.57 -4.24
CA GLU A 312 -3.35 15.19 -5.57
C GLU A 312 -4.48 14.54 -6.38
N CYS A 313 -4.70 13.23 -6.24
CA CYS A 313 -5.77 12.52 -6.95
C CYS A 313 -7.17 13.07 -6.63
N TYR A 314 -7.34 13.62 -5.43
CA TYR A 314 -8.66 13.95 -4.91
C TYR A 314 -9.04 15.40 -5.12
N GLN A 315 -8.06 16.32 -5.17
CA GLN A 315 -8.36 17.74 -5.30
C GLN A 315 -8.96 18.09 -6.66
N GLY A 316 -8.80 17.26 -7.70
CA GLY A 316 -9.43 17.44 -9.01
C GLY A 316 -8.96 18.68 -9.78
N GLU A 317 -8.34 19.63 -9.10
CA GLU A 317 -7.50 20.70 -9.59
C GLU A 317 -6.08 20.40 -9.10
N PRO A 318 -5.08 20.37 -10.00
CA PRO A 318 -3.70 20.12 -9.59
C PRO A 318 -3.28 21.23 -8.62
N PHE A 319 -2.63 20.87 -7.50
CA PHE A 319 -2.16 21.81 -6.48
C PHE A 319 -0.92 22.59 -6.94
N LEU A 320 -0.94 23.06 -8.19
CA LEU A 320 0.12 23.87 -8.75
C LEU A 320 -0.24 25.32 -8.45
N ALA A 321 0.40 25.86 -7.41
CA ALA A 321 0.48 27.30 -7.23
C ALA A 321 0.83 27.95 -8.60
N PRO A 322 0.17 29.05 -8.98
CA PRO A 322 0.33 29.68 -10.28
C PRO A 322 1.76 30.20 -10.41
N SER A 323 2.66 29.36 -10.91
CA SER A 323 3.93 29.79 -11.45
C SER A 323 3.70 30.17 -12.91
N PRO A 324 3.93 31.43 -13.32
CA PRO A 324 3.71 31.89 -14.69
C PRO A 324 4.57 31.16 -15.73
N GLN A 325 5.54 30.34 -15.30
CA GLN A 325 6.42 29.55 -16.17
C GLN A 325 6.53 28.06 -15.74
N GLY A 326 5.75 27.63 -14.74
CA GLY A 326 5.76 26.24 -14.25
C GLY A 326 4.68 25.36 -14.90
N PRO A 327 4.53 24.11 -14.44
CA PRO A 327 3.45 23.22 -14.89
C PRO A 327 2.05 23.87 -14.80
N ALA A 328 1.84 24.83 -13.90
CA ALA A 328 0.64 25.66 -13.82
C ALA A 328 0.31 26.40 -15.14
N ALA A 329 1.31 26.93 -15.85
CA ALA A 329 1.10 27.62 -17.13
C ALA A 329 0.64 26.65 -18.25
N ILE A 330 1.04 25.37 -18.17
CA ILE A 330 0.55 24.31 -19.06
C ILE A 330 -0.95 24.08 -18.81
N TRP A 331 -1.36 24.09 -17.53
CA TRP A 331 -2.77 23.94 -17.16
C TRP A 331 -3.64 25.12 -17.56
N SER A 332 -3.17 26.36 -17.37
CA SER A 332 -3.91 27.56 -17.78
C SER A 332 -4.13 27.60 -19.30
N ARG A 333 -3.17 27.11 -20.10
CA ARG A 333 -3.34 26.99 -21.56
C ARG A 333 -4.31 25.90 -21.95
N LEU A 334 -4.30 24.76 -21.25
CA LEU A 334 -5.21 23.63 -21.51
C LEU A 334 -6.63 23.88 -20.99
N ALA A 335 -6.81 24.68 -19.94
CA ALA A 335 -8.12 25.01 -19.39
C ALA A 335 -9.05 25.69 -20.41
N ASN A 336 -8.49 26.36 -21.42
CA ASN A 336 -9.24 26.96 -22.52
C ASN A 336 -9.74 25.91 -23.54
N ASP A 337 -9.19 24.69 -23.56
CA ASP A 337 -9.69 23.55 -24.35
C ASP A 337 -10.22 22.46 -23.41
N SER A 338 -11.54 22.50 -23.18
CA SER A 338 -12.24 21.56 -22.31
C SER A 338 -11.99 20.08 -22.67
N ARG A 339 -11.81 19.72 -23.95
CA ARG A 339 -11.58 18.32 -24.33
C ARG A 339 -10.15 17.88 -24.02
N ALA A 340 -9.16 18.66 -24.41
CA ALA A 340 -7.75 18.35 -24.14
C ALA A 340 -7.47 18.30 -22.63
N TYR A 341 -8.06 19.23 -21.86
CA TYR A 341 -7.98 19.21 -20.41
C TYR A 341 -8.57 17.94 -19.78
N GLN A 342 -9.78 17.54 -20.19
CA GLN A 342 -10.43 16.34 -19.64
C GLN A 342 -9.66 15.05 -19.99
N GLN A 343 -9.09 14.96 -21.19
CA GLN A 343 -8.25 13.83 -21.58
C GLN A 343 -6.98 13.76 -20.74
N LEU A 344 -6.28 14.87 -20.57
CA LEU A 344 -5.06 14.93 -19.76
C LEU A 344 -5.34 14.57 -18.30
N LYS A 345 -6.41 15.14 -17.73
CA LYS A 345 -6.89 14.86 -16.37
C LYS A 345 -7.21 13.37 -16.19
N SER A 346 -7.92 12.76 -17.15
CA SER A 346 -8.22 11.33 -17.14
C SER A 346 -6.96 10.47 -17.16
N GLU A 347 -6.00 10.81 -18.02
CA GLU A 347 -4.74 10.06 -18.10
C GLU A 347 -3.93 10.19 -16.82
N MET A 348 -3.80 11.39 -16.26
CA MET A 348 -3.15 11.60 -14.97
C MET A 348 -3.79 10.79 -13.85
N HIS A 349 -5.12 10.81 -13.74
CA HIS A 349 -5.81 9.99 -12.75
C HIS A 349 -5.53 8.49 -12.91
N LYS A 350 -5.45 7.97 -14.14
CA LYS A 350 -5.07 6.56 -14.37
C LYS A 350 -3.66 6.28 -13.86
N GLN A 351 -2.71 7.18 -14.14
CA GLN A 351 -1.31 7.01 -13.72
C GLN A 351 -1.16 7.11 -12.20
N ILE A 352 -1.83 8.08 -11.57
CA ILE A 352 -1.89 8.21 -10.11
C ILE A 352 -2.49 6.95 -9.49
N ASN A 353 -3.66 6.51 -9.94
CA ASN A 353 -4.33 5.31 -9.42
C ASN A 353 -3.46 4.06 -9.60
N ARG A 354 -2.69 3.98 -10.69
CA ARG A 354 -1.76 2.88 -10.92
C ARG A 354 -0.61 2.87 -9.91
N LEU A 355 0.04 4.02 -9.72
CA LEU A 355 1.19 4.18 -8.81
C LEU A 355 0.77 4.06 -7.34
N SER A 356 -0.25 4.81 -6.91
CA SER A 356 -0.83 4.72 -5.57
C SER A 356 -1.34 3.31 -5.29
N GLY A 357 -2.07 2.68 -6.22
CA GLY A 357 -2.53 1.31 -6.08
C GLY A 357 -1.38 0.30 -5.99
N GLN A 358 -0.24 0.55 -6.63
CA GLN A 358 0.96 -0.27 -6.46
C GLN A 358 1.53 -0.16 -5.05
N LEU A 359 1.74 1.06 -4.54
CA LEU A 359 2.25 1.31 -3.20
C LEU A 359 1.28 0.81 -2.12
N PHE A 360 -0.02 0.99 -2.33
CA PHE A 360 -1.09 0.48 -1.47
C PHE A 360 -1.02 -1.04 -1.33
N ARG A 361 -0.94 -1.77 -2.46
CA ARG A 361 -0.80 -3.24 -2.43
C ARG A 361 0.50 -3.68 -1.78
N TRP A 362 1.60 -2.97 -2.02
CA TRP A 362 2.87 -3.24 -1.35
C TRP A 362 2.75 -3.06 0.16
N LEU A 363 2.15 -1.95 0.63
CA LEU A 363 1.92 -1.67 2.04
C LEU A 363 1.07 -2.75 2.70
N LEU A 364 -0.01 -3.18 2.04
CA LEU A 364 -0.87 -4.26 2.51
C LEU A 364 -0.07 -5.57 2.71
N ARG A 365 0.75 -5.95 1.73
CA ARG A 365 1.61 -7.14 1.82
C ARG A 365 2.67 -7.05 2.91
N MET A 366 3.24 -5.86 3.14
CA MET A 366 4.17 -5.68 4.26
C MET A 366 3.49 -5.94 5.60
N GLY A 367 2.25 -5.46 5.76
CA GLY A 367 1.45 -5.72 6.96
C GLY A 367 1.13 -7.21 7.14
N GLU A 368 0.74 -7.89 6.06
CA GLU A 368 0.44 -9.33 6.06
C GLU A 368 1.66 -10.18 6.44
N ASN A 369 2.82 -9.85 5.86
CA ASN A 369 4.08 -10.53 6.15
C ASN A 369 4.67 -10.16 7.52
N GLN A 370 3.93 -9.41 8.35
CA GLN A 370 4.39 -8.93 9.66
C GLN A 370 5.72 -8.16 9.57
N ASN A 371 5.96 -7.47 8.45
CA ASN A 371 7.20 -6.77 8.20
C ASN A 371 7.18 -5.39 8.88
N LEU A 372 8.15 -5.10 9.74
CA LEU A 372 8.25 -3.82 10.47
C LEU A 372 8.39 -2.60 9.56
N MET A 373 8.77 -2.78 8.29
CA MET A 373 8.74 -1.72 7.29
C MET A 373 7.33 -1.11 7.15
N TYR A 374 6.28 -1.93 7.31
CA TYR A 374 4.89 -1.45 7.35
C TYR A 374 4.73 -0.33 8.37
N LEU A 375 5.19 -0.53 9.62
CA LEU A 375 5.05 0.46 10.68
C LEU A 375 5.85 1.72 10.40
N ARG A 376 7.05 1.58 9.82
CA ARG A 376 7.90 2.72 9.45
C ARG A 376 7.20 3.59 8.40
N VAL A 377 6.65 2.99 7.35
CA VAL A 377 5.90 3.72 6.31
C VAL A 377 4.61 4.29 6.89
N ALA A 378 3.81 3.47 7.57
CA ALA A 378 2.52 3.86 8.15
C ALA A 378 2.66 5.05 9.10
N THR A 379 3.62 4.99 10.03
CA THR A 379 3.89 6.08 10.98
C THR A 379 4.27 7.36 10.26
N LYS A 380 5.17 7.29 9.28
CA LYS A 380 5.58 8.48 8.50
C LYS A 380 4.43 9.04 7.67
N MET A 381 3.61 8.19 7.06
CA MET A 381 2.49 8.60 6.23
C MET A 381 1.40 9.28 7.07
N LEU A 382 1.06 8.72 8.23
CA LEU A 382 0.09 9.31 9.16
C LEU A 382 0.57 10.66 9.70
N LEU A 383 1.89 10.87 9.79
CA LEU A 383 2.51 12.15 10.09
C LEU A 383 2.64 13.08 8.88
N CYS A 384 2.20 12.70 7.67
CA CYS A 384 2.07 13.67 6.58
C CYS A 384 0.78 14.48 6.73
N TYR A 385 -0.24 13.93 7.40
CA TYR A 385 -1.50 14.60 7.69
C TYR A 385 -1.37 15.60 8.87
N GLN A 386 -0.30 16.40 8.90
CA GLN A 386 -0.15 17.51 9.85
C GLN A 386 -0.44 18.82 9.12
N GLN A 387 -1.70 19.23 9.07
CA GLN A 387 -2.02 20.63 8.80
C GLN A 387 -3.15 21.10 9.73
N PRO A 388 -3.13 22.40 10.13
CA PRO A 388 -3.95 22.96 11.20
C PRO A 388 -5.34 23.42 10.72
N ASP A 389 -5.56 23.43 9.40
CA ASP A 389 -6.78 23.93 8.78
C ASP A 389 -7.64 22.79 8.24
N TYR A 390 -7.97 21.85 9.15
CA TYR A 390 -9.02 20.85 8.94
C TYR A 390 -10.28 21.46 8.30
N ARG A 391 -10.55 22.76 8.47
CA ARG A 391 -11.68 23.48 7.87
C ARG A 391 -11.57 23.65 6.35
N LEU A 392 -10.38 23.92 5.81
CA LEU A 392 -10.16 24.04 4.36
C LEU A 392 -10.16 22.65 3.71
N GLU A 393 -9.49 21.70 4.34
CA GLU A 393 -9.49 20.30 3.89
C GLU A 393 -10.86 19.64 4.05
N ALA A 394 -11.64 19.96 5.08
CA ALA A 394 -13.00 19.41 5.26
C ALA A 394 -13.97 19.85 4.16
N LYS A 395 -13.72 20.98 3.48
CA LYS A 395 -14.50 21.35 2.28
C LYS A 395 -14.14 20.47 1.09
N VAL A 396 -12.84 20.21 0.89
CA VAL A 396 -12.36 19.37 -0.21
C VAL A 396 -12.75 17.91 0.03
N PHE A 397 -12.55 17.41 1.25
CA PHE A 397 -12.76 16.04 1.67
C PHE A 397 -14.06 15.86 2.46
N ALA A 398 -15.11 16.62 2.16
CA ALA A 398 -16.37 16.53 2.88
C ALA A 398 -17.01 15.14 2.76
N PRO A 399 -17.75 14.67 3.79
CA PRO A 399 -18.64 13.53 3.64
C PRO A 399 -19.61 13.74 2.48
N MET A 400 -19.87 12.67 1.73
CA MET A 400 -20.77 12.72 0.58
C MET A 400 -21.70 11.50 0.53
N ALA A 401 -22.84 11.66 -0.14
CA ALA A 401 -23.76 10.57 -0.41
C ALA A 401 -24.04 10.49 -1.91
N VAL A 402 -23.90 9.31 -2.49
CA VAL A 402 -24.22 9.06 -3.91
C VAL A 402 -25.44 8.16 -3.97
N SER A 403 -26.46 8.59 -4.71
CA SER A 403 -27.62 7.74 -5.00
C SER A 403 -27.28 6.76 -6.12
N ARG A 404 -27.60 5.49 -5.92
CA ARG A 404 -27.49 4.44 -6.93
C ARG A 404 -28.83 3.73 -7.05
N TYR A 405 -29.28 3.54 -8.28
CA TYR A 405 -30.44 2.69 -8.55
C TYR A 405 -29.97 1.24 -8.65
N ARG A 406 -30.61 0.36 -7.89
CA ARG A 406 -30.33 -1.08 -7.89
C ARG A 406 -31.60 -1.83 -8.19
N PHE A 407 -31.54 -2.69 -9.20
CA PHE A 407 -32.61 -3.62 -9.49
C PHE A 407 -32.53 -4.78 -8.50
N HIS A 408 -33.62 -5.05 -7.78
CA HIS A 408 -33.75 -6.18 -6.90
C HIS A 408 -34.53 -7.28 -7.63
N SER A 409 -33.86 -8.37 -7.96
CA SER A 409 -34.45 -9.51 -8.69
C SER A 409 -35.68 -10.06 -7.99
N ASP A 410 -35.64 -10.12 -6.65
CA ASP A 410 -36.64 -10.80 -5.84
C ASP A 410 -37.97 -10.05 -5.83
N SER A 411 -37.91 -8.71 -5.84
CA SER A 411 -39.11 -7.86 -5.87
C SER A 411 -39.44 -7.34 -7.28
N LYS A 412 -38.56 -7.55 -8.26
CA LYS A 412 -38.62 -6.93 -9.61
C LYS A 412 -38.73 -5.40 -9.57
N GLU A 413 -38.24 -4.76 -8.51
CA GLU A 413 -38.28 -3.31 -8.32
C GLU A 413 -36.89 -2.69 -8.49
N ILE A 414 -36.85 -1.47 -9.00
CA ILE A 414 -35.68 -0.61 -8.93
C ILE A 414 -35.77 0.20 -7.65
N ARG A 415 -34.82 0.01 -6.74
CA ARG A 415 -34.73 0.79 -5.50
C ARG A 415 -33.58 1.78 -5.56
N ARG A 416 -33.81 2.97 -5.02
CA ARG A 416 -32.78 3.98 -4.83
C ARG A 416 -32.05 3.70 -3.52
N GLU A 417 -30.80 3.27 -3.62
CA GLU A 417 -29.90 3.10 -2.49
C GLU A 417 -29.00 4.33 -2.35
N HIS A 418 -28.66 4.72 -1.13
CA HIS A 418 -27.66 5.75 -0.86
C HIS A 418 -26.37 5.09 -0.38
N ILE A 419 -25.26 5.37 -1.08
CA ILE A 419 -23.92 5.00 -0.65
C ILE A 419 -23.31 6.22 0.02
N HIS A 420 -22.98 6.08 1.30
CA HIS A 420 -22.34 7.14 2.06
C HIS A 420 -20.82 6.97 2.05
N TYR A 421 -20.11 8.08 1.91
CA TYR A 421 -18.66 8.19 1.99
C TYR A 421 -18.34 9.21 3.08
N ASP A 422 -17.45 8.85 3.99
CA ASP A 422 -17.00 9.74 5.05
C ASP A 422 -15.85 10.61 4.54
N ALA A 423 -15.42 11.57 5.37
CA ALA A 423 -14.35 12.47 5.00
C ALA A 423 -13.10 11.69 4.62
N TRP A 424 -12.36 12.14 3.61
CA TRP A 424 -11.13 11.46 3.15
C TRP A 424 -11.31 10.07 2.53
N ALA A 425 -12.54 9.63 2.22
CA ALA A 425 -12.81 8.29 1.70
C ALA A 425 -11.97 7.88 0.47
N GLY A 426 -11.45 8.83 -0.31
CA GLY A 426 -10.55 8.57 -1.44
C GLY A 426 -9.09 8.31 -1.07
N GLN A 427 -8.67 8.55 0.17
CA GLN A 427 -7.32 8.27 0.66
C GLN A 427 -7.24 6.81 1.10
N GLN A 428 -6.90 5.92 0.19
CA GLN A 428 -7.05 4.48 0.40
C GLN A 428 -6.13 3.96 1.50
N ALA A 429 -4.85 4.31 1.45
CA ALA A 429 -3.86 3.90 2.43
C ALA A 429 -4.15 4.56 3.78
N PHE A 430 -4.55 5.82 3.82
CA PHE A 430 -4.97 6.46 5.08
C PHE A 430 -6.10 5.69 5.78
N TYR A 431 -7.16 5.35 5.05
CA TYR A 431 -8.26 4.55 5.59
C TYR A 431 -7.86 3.13 5.95
N LEU A 432 -7.00 2.48 5.15
CA LEU A 432 -6.46 1.17 5.49
C LEU A 432 -5.74 1.22 6.85
N LEU A 433 -4.87 2.21 7.04
CA LEU A 433 -4.08 2.37 8.26
C LEU A 433 -4.97 2.59 9.49
N LEU A 434 -6.05 3.36 9.39
CA LEU A 434 -6.89 3.73 10.54
C LEU A 434 -8.09 2.80 10.77
N PHE A 435 -8.63 2.22 9.69
CA PHE A 435 -9.93 1.56 9.66
C PHE A 435 -9.94 0.24 8.89
N GLY A 436 -8.77 -0.33 8.57
CA GLY A 436 -8.69 -1.56 7.79
C GLY A 436 -9.48 -2.74 8.36
N ASN A 437 -9.63 -2.81 9.68
CA ASN A 437 -10.43 -3.81 10.41
C ASN A 437 -11.78 -3.26 10.92
N SER A 438 -12.18 -2.06 10.52
CA SER A 438 -13.45 -1.47 10.91
C SER A 438 -14.63 -2.19 10.26
N SER A 439 -15.69 -2.45 11.02
CA SER A 439 -16.99 -2.89 10.49
C SER A 439 -17.78 -1.74 9.85
N ARG A 440 -17.36 -0.49 10.06
CA ARG A 440 -18.06 0.72 9.58
C ARG A 440 -17.70 1.09 8.15
N TYR A 441 -16.55 0.61 7.65
CA TYR A 441 -16.04 0.98 6.34
C TYR A 441 -15.67 -0.26 5.53
N ALA A 442 -15.90 -0.19 4.22
CA ALA A 442 -15.50 -1.23 3.29
C ALA A 442 -14.93 -0.62 2.01
N LEU A 443 -13.83 -1.18 1.51
CA LEU A 443 -13.30 -0.86 0.19
C LEU A 443 -13.72 -1.96 -0.79
N ARG A 444 -14.64 -1.65 -1.70
CA ARG A 444 -15.09 -2.62 -2.71
C ARG A 444 -13.96 -2.95 -3.69
N PRO A 445 -13.98 -4.15 -4.30
CA PRO A 445 -13.12 -4.46 -5.43
C PRO A 445 -13.15 -3.36 -6.49
N TYR A 446 -11.96 -2.91 -6.90
CA TYR A 446 -11.76 -1.88 -7.94
C TYR A 446 -12.32 -0.49 -7.59
N ALA A 447 -12.81 -0.27 -6.37
CA ALA A 447 -13.26 1.04 -5.94
C ALA A 447 -12.07 1.94 -5.62
N SER A 448 -12.19 3.21 -5.96
CA SER A 448 -11.22 4.24 -5.58
C SER A 448 -11.48 4.81 -4.18
N LYS A 449 -12.65 4.56 -3.59
CA LYS A 449 -13.09 5.15 -2.31
C LYS A 449 -13.64 4.12 -1.33
N TRP A 450 -13.35 4.32 -0.05
CA TRP A 450 -13.94 3.60 1.08
C TRP A 450 -15.38 4.06 1.31
N GLN A 451 -16.32 3.13 1.33
CA GLN A 451 -17.73 3.41 1.60
C GLN A 451 -18.09 3.05 3.03
N CYS A 452 -19.03 3.81 3.61
CA CYS A 452 -19.68 3.45 4.87
C CYS A 452 -20.52 2.19 4.68
N VAL A 453 -20.46 1.29 5.64
CA VAL A 453 -21.29 0.09 5.70
C VAL A 453 -22.58 0.42 6.45
N PRO A 454 -23.77 0.31 5.83
CA PRO A 454 -25.03 0.55 6.53
C PRO A 454 -25.16 -0.32 7.80
N PRO A 455 -25.73 0.22 8.89
CA PRO A 455 -26.42 1.50 8.99
C PRO A 455 -25.51 2.70 9.30
N PHE A 456 -24.18 2.52 9.36
CA PHE A 456 -23.27 3.60 9.68
C PHE A 456 -23.34 4.74 8.65
N ARG A 457 -23.28 5.97 9.15
CA ARG A 457 -23.23 7.21 8.36
C ARG A 457 -22.10 8.09 8.87
N PRO A 458 -21.50 8.93 8.00
CA PRO A 458 -20.51 9.91 8.40
C PRO A 458 -20.98 10.77 9.58
N GLY A 459 -20.08 11.06 10.51
CA GLY A 459 -20.41 11.77 11.76
C GLY A 459 -21.01 10.88 12.86
N GLY A 460 -21.18 9.57 12.63
CA GLY A 460 -21.55 8.62 13.66
C GLY A 460 -20.51 8.51 14.80
N PRO A 461 -20.86 7.84 15.91
CA PRO A 461 -19.99 7.75 17.08
C PRO A 461 -18.66 7.06 16.75
N ILE A 462 -17.58 7.54 17.37
CA ILE A 462 -16.25 6.92 17.28
C ILE A 462 -16.33 5.53 17.91
N ALA A 463 -15.87 4.50 17.20
CA ALA A 463 -15.84 3.15 17.73
C ALA A 463 -14.90 3.06 18.94
N ARG A 464 -15.38 2.42 20.01
CA ARG A 464 -14.60 2.17 21.23
C ARG A 464 -13.44 1.21 20.99
N GLN A 465 -13.63 0.23 20.09
CA GLN A 465 -12.63 -0.77 19.73
C GLN A 465 -11.58 -0.23 18.76
N ARG A 466 -10.45 -0.96 18.67
CA ARG A 466 -9.41 -0.77 17.66
C ARG A 466 -9.95 -1.18 16.28
N GLU A 467 -9.51 -0.45 15.26
CA GLU A 467 -10.05 -0.57 13.89
C GLU A 467 -8.96 -0.56 12.82
N GLU A 468 -7.71 -0.27 13.19
CA GLU A 468 -6.56 -0.22 12.30
C GLU A 468 -6.26 -1.55 11.64
N ALA A 469 -5.59 -1.50 10.50
CA ALA A 469 -5.00 -2.69 9.91
C ALA A 469 -3.80 -3.19 10.73
N PHE A 470 -3.65 -4.52 10.79
CA PHE A 470 -2.51 -5.23 11.40
C PHE A 470 -2.17 -4.77 12.85
N PRO A 471 -3.12 -4.85 13.79
CA PRO A 471 -2.92 -4.38 15.18
C PRO A 471 -1.70 -5.00 15.86
N ALA A 472 -1.43 -6.29 15.60
CA ALA A 472 -0.28 -7.01 16.16
C ALA A 472 1.08 -6.37 15.79
N LEU A 473 1.21 -5.69 14.65
CA LEU A 473 2.43 -4.95 14.32
C LEU A 473 2.56 -3.71 15.19
N TRP A 474 1.48 -2.95 15.37
CA TRP A 474 1.49 -1.77 16.24
C TRP A 474 1.82 -2.13 17.69
N ASP A 475 1.34 -3.30 18.14
CA ASP A 475 1.61 -3.80 19.49
C ASP A 475 3.09 -4.14 19.72
N ARG A 476 3.82 -4.52 18.68
CA ARG A 476 5.28 -4.76 18.75
C ARG A 476 6.09 -3.47 18.86
N GLN A 477 5.53 -2.32 18.50
CA GLN A 477 6.24 -1.03 18.49
C GLN A 477 5.39 0.12 19.07
N PRO A 478 5.02 0.06 20.38
CA PRO A 478 4.19 1.08 21.01
C PRO A 478 4.83 2.48 20.99
N ALA A 479 6.15 2.57 20.84
CA ALA A 479 6.87 3.83 20.60
C ALA A 479 6.34 4.61 19.39
N SER A 480 5.99 3.92 18.31
CA SER A 480 5.43 4.54 17.10
C SER A 480 4.05 5.14 17.38
N LEU A 481 3.22 4.47 18.17
CA LEU A 481 1.92 4.98 18.59
C LEU A 481 2.06 6.21 19.50
N LEU A 482 2.98 6.17 20.47
CA LEU A 482 3.27 7.33 21.32
C LEU A 482 3.76 8.52 20.52
N PHE A 483 4.63 8.26 19.53
CA PHE A 483 5.11 9.29 18.62
C PHE A 483 3.96 9.89 17.81
N LEU A 484 3.04 9.08 17.27
CA LEU A 484 1.84 9.58 16.59
C LEU A 484 0.96 10.42 17.52
N ALA A 485 0.61 9.89 18.71
CA ALA A 485 -0.27 10.56 19.66
C ALA A 485 0.25 11.93 20.12
N THR A 486 1.57 12.11 20.16
CA THR A 486 2.23 13.34 20.60
C THR A 486 2.57 14.31 19.47
N ARG A 487 2.75 13.82 18.24
CA ARG A 487 3.20 14.65 17.10
C ARG A 487 2.14 14.97 16.07
N THR A 488 1.04 14.21 16.03
CA THR A 488 -0.03 14.50 15.06
C THR A 488 -1.05 15.48 15.62
N PRO A 489 -1.42 16.53 14.86
CA PRO A 489 -2.59 17.34 15.17
C PRO A 489 -3.89 16.69 14.66
N HIS A 490 -3.81 15.69 13.77
CA HIS A 490 -4.99 15.14 13.11
C HIS A 490 -5.85 14.31 14.07
N PRO A 491 -7.16 14.63 14.24
CA PRO A 491 -8.01 14.00 15.24
C PRO A 491 -8.11 12.48 15.07
N TRP A 492 -8.31 12.00 13.83
CA TRP A 492 -8.45 10.56 13.58
C TRP A 492 -7.17 9.78 13.89
N VAL A 493 -6.01 10.32 13.50
CA VAL A 493 -4.70 9.70 13.78
C VAL A 493 -4.42 9.70 15.28
N LYS A 494 -4.69 10.82 15.95
CA LYS A 494 -4.52 10.95 17.41
C LYS A 494 -5.42 9.96 18.16
N ASN A 495 -6.70 9.87 17.78
CA ASN A 495 -7.65 8.94 18.39
C ASN A 495 -7.26 7.47 18.15
N PHE A 496 -6.84 7.13 16.92
CA PHE A 496 -6.28 5.81 16.63
C PHE A 496 -5.10 5.49 17.56
N ALA A 497 -4.10 6.38 17.61
CA ALA A 497 -2.89 6.17 18.40
C ALA A 497 -3.19 6.03 19.90
N LEU A 498 -4.06 6.88 20.44
CA LEU A 498 -4.49 6.80 21.85
C LEU A 498 -5.30 5.54 22.15
N LYS A 499 -6.18 5.10 21.25
CA LYS A 499 -6.92 3.84 21.41
C LYS A 499 -5.97 2.66 21.47
N ALA A 500 -5.02 2.57 20.54
CA ALA A 500 -4.06 1.47 20.51
C ALA A 500 -3.12 1.51 21.74
N LEU A 501 -2.65 2.69 22.17
CA LEU A 501 -1.78 2.82 23.36
C LEU A 501 -2.42 2.38 24.68
N ARG A 502 -3.76 2.42 24.80
CA ARG A 502 -4.45 1.98 26.02
C ARG A 502 -4.18 0.51 26.34
N ASP A 503 -3.89 -0.29 25.31
CA ASP A 503 -3.54 -1.71 25.46
C ASP A 503 -2.07 -1.91 25.89
N HIS A 504 -1.30 -0.82 26.08
CA HIS A 504 0.14 -0.85 26.42
C HIS A 504 0.48 -0.08 27.72
N PRO A 505 -0.15 -0.38 28.88
CA PRO A 505 0.05 0.37 30.12
C PRO A 505 1.49 0.31 30.64
N LEU A 506 2.13 -0.87 30.59
CA LEU A 506 3.50 -1.06 31.05
C LEU A 506 4.50 -0.21 30.26
N TYR A 507 4.30 -0.05 28.95
CA TYR A 507 5.14 0.82 28.13
C TYR A 507 5.01 2.29 28.55
N LEU A 508 3.78 2.74 28.85
CA LEU A 508 3.52 4.11 29.28
C LEU A 508 4.11 4.41 30.66
N GLU A 509 4.06 3.47 31.60
CA GLU A 509 4.68 3.58 32.92
C GLU A 509 6.20 3.70 32.80
N ALA A 510 6.84 2.81 32.05
CA ALA A 510 8.28 2.86 31.80
C ALA A 510 8.70 4.17 31.11
N TYR A 511 7.89 4.68 30.17
CA TYR A 511 8.16 5.96 29.52
C TYR A 511 8.06 7.15 30.50
N ARG A 512 7.09 7.15 31.42
CA ARG A 512 6.95 8.20 32.44
C ARG A 512 8.14 8.22 33.39
N GLN A 513 8.58 7.05 33.86
CA GLN A 513 9.75 6.94 34.75
C GLN A 513 11.00 7.55 34.10
N ARG A 514 11.27 7.23 32.83
CA ARG A 514 12.43 7.78 32.08
C ARG A 514 12.39 9.29 31.82
N LYS A 515 11.20 9.92 31.90
CA LYS A 515 11.05 11.38 31.72
C LYS A 515 11.09 12.15 33.04
N GLY A 516 10.82 11.47 34.15
CA GLY A 516 10.83 12.06 35.49
C GLY A 516 12.19 11.96 36.19
N SER A 517 13.03 11.01 35.77
CA SER A 517 14.49 10.97 36.03
C SER A 517 15.22 11.90 35.08
#